data_AF-A0A0F0H408-F1
#
_entry.id   AF-A0A0F0H408-F1
#
_cell.length_a   1.000
_cell.length_b   1.000
_cell.length_c   1.000
_cell.angle_alpha   90.00
_cell.angle_beta   90.00
_cell.angle_gamma   90.00
#
_symmetry.space_group_name_H-M   'P 1'
#
loop_
_entity.id
_entity.type
_entity.pdbx_description
1 polymer ?
#
loop_
_entity_poly.entity_id
_entity_poly.type
_entity_poly.pdbx_seq_one_letter_code
_entity_poly.pdbx_strand_id
1 'polypeptide(L)'
;MLPYSDLDAVLVPDEPTTFAANAARTTWWLRRIAGLKSDVHLSGEGGDAVLMALPSYLGDLASRSVRQLWSHALGWAKLRNLPSHALVRAGLALRGTSYSDALRTLAVQLVTSESTPRGWATLVTWLGSSRTVDWLTPEARALVASKLHEYAGVAVGPVVPGRFGIGDSTSWLSLIGFGRGQRLYADTAARLGVNHHAPYLDNEVIRSCWSAAAWIRTTPERAKPLLAEAVADLVPASLVQRTTKGDYSGLAYRGLKRNADFLHDLFTNSELAACGLVDEEAVRWTIDTGVAGLSIPLGAFDELVSTELWLRAQRSRPASQPRPKEGHLARTR
;
A
#
# COMPACT_ATOMS: atom_id res chain seq x y z
N MET A 1 -4.36 18.01 -14.57
CA MET A 1 -4.21 16.58 -14.91
C MET A 1 -4.96 15.76 -13.87
N LEU A 2 -5.90 14.90 -14.29
CA LEU A 2 -6.65 14.03 -13.39
C LEU A 2 -6.00 12.62 -13.35
N PRO A 3 -6.27 11.81 -12.32
CA PRO A 3 -5.98 10.38 -12.35
C PRO A 3 -6.65 9.67 -13.55
N TYR A 4 -6.12 8.51 -13.92
CA TYR A 4 -6.50 7.67 -15.07
C TYR A 4 -6.40 8.36 -16.45
N SER A 5 -5.79 9.54 -16.54
CA SER A 5 -5.50 10.19 -17.82
C SER A 5 -4.22 9.62 -18.43
N ASP A 6 -4.12 9.63 -19.76
CA ASP A 6 -2.95 9.23 -20.56
C ASP A 6 -2.36 7.85 -20.14
N LEU A 7 -3.22 6.86 -19.85
CA LEU A 7 -2.81 5.53 -19.39
C LEU A 7 -2.05 4.73 -20.46
N ASP A 8 -2.25 5.06 -21.73
CA ASP A 8 -1.53 4.55 -22.90
C ASP A 8 -0.09 5.06 -23.00
N ALA A 9 0.21 6.21 -22.39
CA ALA A 9 1.53 6.83 -22.39
C ALA A 9 2.35 6.53 -21.12
N VAL A 10 1.86 5.64 -20.25
CA VAL A 10 2.52 5.32 -18.98
C VAL A 10 3.83 4.57 -19.24
N LEU A 11 4.89 5.06 -18.62
CA LEU A 11 6.16 4.35 -18.62
C LEU A 11 6.03 3.09 -17.76
N VAL A 12 6.08 1.92 -18.40
CA VAL A 12 5.96 0.64 -17.72
C VAL A 12 7.34 0.13 -17.27
N PRO A 13 7.57 -0.05 -15.95
CA PRO A 13 8.80 -0.63 -15.43
C PRO A 13 8.84 -2.16 -15.58
N ASP A 14 9.90 -2.80 -15.08
CA ASP A 14 10.08 -4.27 -15.16
C ASP A 14 9.07 -5.04 -14.28
N GLU A 15 8.40 -4.37 -13.34
CA GLU A 15 7.32 -4.88 -12.48
C GLU A 15 6.07 -3.98 -12.54
N PRO A 16 4.87 -4.47 -12.14
CA PRO A 16 3.69 -3.60 -12.04
C PRO A 16 3.95 -2.40 -11.13
N THR A 17 3.74 -1.19 -11.64
CA THR A 17 3.83 0.03 -10.82
C THR A 17 2.64 0.11 -9.86
N THR A 18 2.80 0.72 -8.69
CA THR A 18 1.68 0.98 -7.77
C THR A 18 0.97 2.32 -8.03
N PHE A 19 1.38 3.06 -9.07
CA PHE A 19 0.89 4.41 -9.33
C PHE A 19 0.50 4.67 -10.79
N ALA A 20 0.25 3.65 -11.63
CA ALA A 20 -0.14 3.89 -13.03
C ALA A 20 -1.37 4.81 -13.13
N ALA A 21 -2.36 4.60 -12.27
CA ALA A 21 -3.55 5.45 -12.15
C ALA A 21 -3.23 6.94 -11.93
N ASN A 22 -2.08 7.28 -11.34
CA ASN A 22 -1.64 8.65 -11.13
C ASN A 22 -0.48 9.07 -12.03
N ALA A 23 -0.01 8.23 -12.95
CA ALA A 23 1.23 8.43 -13.69
C ALA A 23 1.24 9.72 -14.53
N ALA A 24 0.16 10.04 -15.24
CA ALA A 24 0.06 11.29 -16.00
C ALA A 24 0.12 12.53 -15.09
N ARG A 25 -0.57 12.47 -13.94
CA ARG A 25 -0.54 13.55 -12.94
C ARG A 25 0.83 13.71 -12.31
N THR A 26 1.50 12.61 -11.96
CA THR A 26 2.87 12.60 -11.45
C THR A 26 3.84 13.17 -12.47
N THR A 27 3.76 12.72 -13.72
CA THR A 27 4.58 13.23 -14.84
C THR A 27 4.36 14.73 -15.05
N TRP A 28 3.11 15.19 -14.99
CA TRP A 28 2.79 16.61 -15.09
C TRP A 28 3.46 17.42 -13.98
N TRP A 29 3.38 16.96 -12.73
CA TRP A 29 4.03 17.63 -11.59
C TRP A 29 5.56 17.65 -11.72
N LEU A 30 6.16 16.52 -12.08
CA LEU A 30 7.61 16.40 -12.25
C LEU A 30 8.12 17.32 -13.37
N ARG A 31 7.41 17.43 -14.49
CA ARG A 31 7.74 18.40 -15.56
C ARG A 31 7.68 19.85 -15.07
N ARG A 32 6.73 20.18 -14.19
CA ARG A 32 6.68 21.53 -13.58
C ARG A 32 7.88 21.77 -12.65
N ILE A 33 8.24 20.79 -11.83
CA ILE A 33 9.42 20.87 -10.96
C ILE A 33 10.71 21.02 -11.79
N ALA A 34 10.86 20.23 -12.85
CA ALA A 34 12.00 20.33 -13.77
C ALA A 34 12.09 21.72 -14.43
N GLY A 35 10.95 22.29 -14.83
CA GLY A 35 10.89 23.65 -15.38
C GLY A 35 11.34 24.75 -14.40
N LEU A 36 11.23 24.50 -13.08
CA LEU A 36 11.74 25.38 -12.03
C LEU A 36 13.23 25.20 -11.74
N LYS A 37 13.89 24.21 -12.37
CA LYS A 37 15.33 23.90 -12.22
C LYS A 37 15.75 23.66 -10.76
N SER A 38 14.94 22.90 -10.02
CA SER A 38 15.27 22.48 -8.64
C SER A 38 16.43 21.49 -8.66
N ASP A 39 17.56 21.80 -8.02
CA ASP A 39 18.71 20.87 -7.91
C ASP A 39 18.39 19.62 -7.10
N VAL A 40 17.53 19.80 -6.08
CA VAL A 40 17.03 18.75 -5.19
C VAL A 40 15.55 19.02 -4.94
N HIS A 41 14.72 17.98 -5.00
CA HIS A 41 13.31 18.07 -4.66
C HIS A 41 12.99 17.13 -3.50
N LEU A 42 12.74 17.72 -2.32
CA LEU A 42 12.38 16.98 -1.11
C LEU A 42 10.88 16.76 -1.03
N SER A 43 10.46 15.55 -0.68
CA SER A 43 9.07 15.20 -0.42
C SER A 43 8.85 14.68 0.99
N GLY A 44 7.59 14.70 1.43
CA GLY A 44 7.17 14.09 2.70
C GLY A 44 6.85 12.59 2.60
N GLU A 45 7.17 11.96 1.48
CA GLU A 45 6.88 10.54 1.24
C GLU A 45 7.56 9.64 2.28
N GLY A 46 6.91 8.54 2.64
CA GLY A 46 7.40 7.61 3.67
C GLY A 46 7.11 8.05 5.10
N GLY A 47 6.75 9.32 5.34
CA GLY A 47 6.48 9.82 6.69
C GLY A 47 5.38 9.03 7.41
N ASP A 48 4.30 8.67 6.72
CA ASP A 48 3.24 7.85 7.30
C ASP A 48 3.72 6.41 7.58
N ALA A 49 4.49 5.80 6.67
CA ALA A 49 4.99 4.43 6.80
C ALA A 49 6.02 4.27 7.93
N VAL A 50 6.78 5.33 8.23
CA VAL A 50 7.85 5.31 9.24
C VAL A 50 7.35 5.79 10.60
N LEU A 51 6.61 6.90 10.64
CA LEU A 51 6.17 7.53 11.89
C LEU A 51 4.87 6.95 12.43
N MET A 52 4.18 6.10 11.67
CA MET A 52 2.98 5.42 12.14
C MET A 52 3.11 3.89 12.03
N ALA A 53 2.24 3.21 12.76
CA ALA A 53 2.11 1.77 12.76
C ALA A 53 0.70 1.36 12.37
N LEU A 54 0.58 0.18 11.77
CA LEU A 54 -0.71 -0.43 11.45
C LEU A 54 -1.46 -0.83 12.74
N PRO A 55 -2.81 -0.83 12.73
CA PRO A 55 -3.65 -1.16 13.89
C PRO A 55 -3.37 -2.51 14.56
N SER A 56 -2.66 -3.41 13.87
CA SER A 56 -2.21 -4.71 14.38
C SER A 56 -1.39 -4.62 15.66
N TYR A 57 -0.83 -3.46 16.00
CA TYR A 57 -0.18 -3.24 17.31
C TYR A 57 -1.14 -3.45 18.50
N LEU A 58 -2.46 -3.39 18.30
CA LEU A 58 -3.43 -3.72 19.34
C LEU A 58 -3.29 -5.18 19.83
N GLY A 59 -2.80 -6.08 18.97
CA GLY A 59 -2.43 -7.45 19.38
C GLY A 59 -1.26 -7.47 20.37
N ASP A 60 -0.27 -6.59 20.21
CA ASP A 60 0.84 -6.45 21.17
C ASP A 60 0.34 -5.88 22.51
N LEU A 61 -0.53 -4.87 22.47
CA LEU A 61 -1.13 -4.33 23.70
C LEU A 61 -1.99 -5.38 24.41
N ALA A 62 -2.68 -6.26 23.68
CA ALA A 62 -3.47 -7.35 24.27
C ALA A 62 -2.60 -8.34 25.06
N SER A 63 -1.33 -8.51 24.69
CA SER A 63 -0.35 -9.34 25.40
C SER A 63 0.35 -8.60 26.54
N ARG A 64 0.50 -7.28 26.45
CA ARG A 64 1.30 -6.47 27.39
C ARG A 64 0.48 -5.75 28.45
N SER A 65 -0.65 -5.16 28.07
CA SER A 65 -1.50 -4.36 28.95
C SER A 65 -2.91 -4.23 28.40
N VAL A 66 -3.84 -5.01 28.99
CA VAL A 66 -5.27 -4.94 28.66
C VAL A 66 -5.83 -3.53 28.89
N ARG A 67 -5.33 -2.80 29.90
CA ARG A 67 -5.71 -1.39 30.13
C ARG A 67 -5.35 -0.49 28.95
N GLN A 68 -4.14 -0.62 28.41
CA GLN A 68 -3.72 0.17 27.23
C GLN A 68 -4.48 -0.26 25.97
N LEU A 69 -4.73 -1.56 25.79
CA LEU A 69 -5.60 -2.06 24.72
C LEU A 69 -6.96 -1.36 24.76
N TRP A 70 -7.62 -1.35 25.92
CA TRP A 70 -8.92 -0.69 26.08
C TRP A 70 -8.85 0.81 25.77
N SER A 71 -7.83 1.51 26.27
CA SER A 71 -7.66 2.94 26.01
C SER A 71 -7.50 3.23 24.53
N HIS A 72 -6.59 2.55 23.83
CA HIS A 72 -6.35 2.77 22.41
C HIS A 72 -7.55 2.31 21.56
N ALA A 73 -8.18 1.20 21.91
CA ALA A 73 -9.39 0.73 21.24
C ALA A 73 -10.53 1.74 21.36
N LEU A 74 -10.75 2.33 22.54
CA LEU A 74 -11.76 3.36 22.73
C LEU A 74 -11.45 4.63 21.92
N GLY A 75 -10.20 5.08 21.93
CA GLY A 75 -9.77 6.24 21.15
C GLY A 75 -10.00 6.05 19.65
N TRP A 76 -9.57 4.92 19.09
CA TRP A 76 -9.83 4.60 17.67
C TRP A 76 -11.30 4.44 17.36
N ALA A 77 -12.05 3.80 18.24
CA ALA A 77 -13.49 3.63 18.09
C ALA A 77 -14.21 4.98 18.04
N LYS A 78 -13.82 5.93 18.89
CA LYS A 78 -14.34 7.31 18.86
C LYS A 78 -13.97 8.02 17.56
N LEU A 79 -12.71 7.95 17.13
CA LEU A 79 -12.24 8.61 15.89
C LEU A 79 -12.89 8.05 14.62
N ARG A 80 -13.27 6.77 14.63
CA ARG A 80 -13.78 6.06 13.44
C ARG A 80 -15.28 5.75 13.51
N ASN A 81 -15.95 6.21 14.56
CA ASN A 81 -17.37 5.94 14.83
C ASN A 81 -17.70 4.43 14.82
N LEU A 82 -16.97 3.66 15.64
CA LEU A 82 -17.07 2.21 15.72
C LEU A 82 -17.44 1.73 17.12
N PRO A 83 -17.96 0.50 17.26
CA PRO A 83 -18.06 -0.14 18.57
C PRO A 83 -16.67 -0.46 19.14
N SER A 84 -16.35 0.09 20.32
CA SER A 84 -15.05 -0.13 20.99
C SER A 84 -14.74 -1.60 21.26
N HIS A 85 -15.76 -2.39 21.62
CA HIS A 85 -15.61 -3.82 21.89
C HIS A 85 -15.13 -4.61 20.67
N ALA A 86 -15.41 -4.16 19.44
CA ALA A 86 -14.95 -4.84 18.23
C ALA A 86 -13.41 -4.79 18.11
N LEU A 87 -12.81 -3.66 18.45
CA LEU A 87 -11.35 -3.49 18.40
C LEU A 87 -10.64 -4.23 19.53
N VAL A 88 -11.24 -4.24 20.73
CA VAL A 88 -10.73 -5.06 21.84
C VAL A 88 -10.76 -6.54 21.48
N ARG A 89 -11.88 -7.04 20.94
CA ARG A 89 -12.00 -8.43 20.48
C ARG A 89 -11.00 -8.76 19.39
N ALA A 90 -10.81 -7.88 18.42
CA ALA A 90 -9.85 -8.09 17.35
C ALA A 90 -8.41 -8.15 17.88
N GLY A 91 -8.02 -7.26 18.79
CA GLY A 91 -6.71 -7.31 19.45
C GLY A 91 -6.51 -8.59 20.28
N LEU A 92 -7.53 -9.00 21.06
CA LEU A 92 -7.48 -10.24 21.85
C LEU A 92 -7.43 -11.51 20.98
N ALA A 93 -8.09 -11.50 19.82
CA ALA A 93 -8.00 -12.61 18.86
C ALA A 93 -6.60 -12.66 18.25
N LEU A 94 -6.11 -11.52 17.75
CA LEU A 94 -4.80 -11.41 17.09
C LEU A 94 -3.64 -11.81 18.00
N ARG A 95 -3.73 -11.53 19.31
CA ARG A 95 -2.71 -11.90 20.29
C ARG A 95 -2.38 -13.41 20.27
N GLY A 96 -3.38 -14.24 19.97
CA GLY A 96 -3.28 -15.71 19.99
C GLY A 96 -3.05 -16.31 18.60
N THR A 97 -2.97 -15.50 17.56
CA THR A 97 -2.78 -15.96 16.19
C THR A 97 -1.30 -15.90 15.84
N SER A 98 -0.70 -17.02 15.45
CA SER A 98 0.66 -17.01 14.90
C SER A 98 0.67 -16.50 13.45
N TYR A 99 1.82 -16.06 12.95
CA TYR A 99 1.96 -15.63 11.55
C TYR A 99 1.59 -16.75 10.56
N SER A 100 2.01 -17.98 10.84
CA SER A 100 1.72 -19.14 10.00
C SER A 100 0.24 -19.52 10.05
N ASP A 101 -0.44 -19.36 11.19
CA ASP A 101 -1.89 -19.56 11.26
C ASP A 101 -2.62 -18.49 10.47
N ALA A 102 -2.19 -17.23 10.51
CA ALA A 102 -2.79 -16.16 9.72
C ALA A 102 -2.66 -16.43 8.21
N LEU A 103 -1.52 -16.96 7.74
CA LEU A 103 -1.34 -17.39 6.34
C LEU A 103 -2.34 -18.49 5.96
N ARG A 104 -2.53 -19.50 6.81
CA ARG A 104 -3.49 -20.59 6.58
C ARG A 104 -4.93 -20.08 6.57
N THR A 105 -5.29 -19.21 7.52
CA THR A 105 -6.62 -18.59 7.57
C THR A 105 -6.90 -17.78 6.31
N LEU A 106 -5.95 -16.97 5.84
CA LEU A 106 -6.10 -16.21 4.60
C LEU A 106 -6.27 -17.14 3.38
N ALA A 107 -5.50 -18.22 3.32
CA ALA A 107 -5.63 -19.22 2.25
C ALA A 107 -7.04 -19.83 2.19
N VAL A 108 -7.62 -20.18 3.34
CA VAL A 108 -9.00 -20.69 3.41
C VAL A 108 -10.00 -19.62 2.97
N GLN A 109 -9.87 -18.40 3.49
CA GLN A 109 -10.77 -17.27 3.17
C GLN A 109 -10.83 -16.99 1.67
N LEU A 110 -9.68 -17.04 0.98
CA LEU A 110 -9.59 -16.84 -0.46
C LEU A 110 -10.45 -17.83 -1.26
N VAL A 111 -10.52 -19.10 -0.84
CA VAL A 111 -11.25 -20.13 -1.60
C VAL A 111 -12.72 -20.21 -1.20
N THR A 112 -13.03 -19.99 0.08
CA THR A 112 -14.41 -20.10 0.58
C THR A 112 -15.35 -19.00 0.09
N SER A 113 -14.81 -17.93 -0.51
CA SER A 113 -15.59 -16.78 -1.01
C SER A 113 -16.53 -16.16 0.04
N GLU A 114 -16.27 -16.40 1.33
CA GLU A 114 -16.99 -15.71 2.40
C GLU A 114 -16.75 -14.21 2.24
N SER A 115 -17.82 -13.43 2.35
CA SER A 115 -17.75 -11.96 2.26
C SER A 115 -16.67 -11.47 3.21
N THR A 116 -15.59 -10.89 2.64
CA THR A 116 -14.47 -10.41 3.44
C THR A 116 -15.01 -9.42 4.46
N PRO A 117 -14.83 -9.66 5.78
CA PRO A 117 -15.45 -8.82 6.78
C PRO A 117 -15.01 -7.36 6.57
N ARG A 118 -15.97 -6.45 6.73
CA ARG A 118 -15.78 -5.03 6.46
C ARG A 118 -15.58 -4.26 7.76
N GLY A 119 -14.90 -3.12 7.65
CA GLY A 119 -14.73 -2.17 8.73
C GLY A 119 -13.34 -2.22 9.36
N TRP A 120 -13.03 -1.20 10.15
CA TRP A 120 -11.67 -0.96 10.62
C TRP A 120 -11.10 -2.08 11.52
N ALA A 121 -11.97 -2.85 12.19
CA ALA A 121 -11.54 -3.98 13.02
C ALA A 121 -10.78 -5.05 12.20
N THR A 122 -11.03 -5.17 10.90
CA THR A 122 -10.31 -6.11 10.03
C THR A 122 -8.89 -5.67 9.71
N LEU A 123 -8.53 -4.42 10.01
CA LEU A 123 -7.15 -3.93 9.93
C LEU A 123 -6.30 -4.42 11.11
N VAL A 124 -6.91 -4.98 12.16
CA VAL A 124 -6.20 -5.58 13.29
C VAL A 124 -5.93 -7.05 12.96
N THR A 125 -4.96 -7.27 12.07
CA THR A 125 -4.60 -8.60 11.53
C THR A 125 -3.11 -8.68 11.21
N TRP A 126 -2.56 -9.89 11.13
CA TRP A 126 -1.23 -10.12 10.56
C TRP A 126 -1.19 -9.81 9.06
N LEU A 127 -2.22 -10.21 8.33
CA LEU A 127 -2.32 -10.13 6.88
C LEU A 127 -3.73 -9.63 6.53
N GLY A 128 -3.79 -8.53 5.80
CA GLY A 128 -5.06 -8.04 5.24
C GLY A 128 -5.39 -8.79 3.95
N SER A 129 -6.66 -9.10 3.73
CA SER A 129 -7.13 -9.51 2.40
C SER A 129 -7.21 -8.26 1.51
N SER A 130 -6.49 -8.26 0.39
CA SER A 130 -6.64 -7.19 -0.60
C SER A 130 -8.02 -7.28 -1.22
N ARG A 131 -8.63 -6.14 -1.53
CA ARG A 131 -9.91 -6.09 -2.24
C ARG A 131 -9.79 -6.54 -3.71
N THR A 132 -8.58 -6.84 -4.19
CA THR A 132 -8.37 -7.49 -5.48
C THR A 132 -9.08 -8.83 -5.60
N VAL A 133 -9.32 -9.51 -4.47
CA VAL A 133 -10.07 -10.77 -4.42
C VAL A 133 -11.45 -10.66 -5.06
N ASP A 134 -12.09 -9.48 -5.01
CA ASP A 134 -13.42 -9.24 -5.57
C ASP A 134 -13.46 -9.48 -7.10
N TRP A 135 -12.32 -9.41 -7.78
CA TRP A 135 -12.19 -9.62 -9.23
C TRP A 135 -11.46 -10.91 -9.62
N LEU A 136 -10.79 -11.59 -8.67
CA LEU A 136 -10.05 -12.81 -8.98
C LEU A 136 -11.00 -13.97 -9.29
N THR A 137 -10.67 -14.76 -10.31
CA THR A 137 -11.35 -16.03 -10.61
C THR A 137 -11.17 -17.04 -9.47
N PRO A 138 -12.06 -18.05 -9.33
CA PRO A 138 -11.88 -19.13 -8.36
C PRO A 138 -10.53 -19.83 -8.48
N GLU A 139 -10.05 -20.05 -9.70
CA GLU A 139 -8.76 -20.69 -10.00
C GLU A 139 -7.58 -19.84 -9.53
N ALA A 140 -7.63 -18.52 -9.77
CA ALA A 140 -6.60 -17.59 -9.31
C ALA A 140 -6.55 -17.50 -7.78
N ARG A 141 -7.72 -17.46 -7.13
CA ARG A 141 -7.82 -17.51 -5.67
C ARG A 141 -7.22 -18.80 -5.11
N ALA A 142 -7.50 -19.95 -5.73
CA ALA A 142 -6.94 -21.24 -5.35
C ALA A 142 -5.41 -21.30 -5.53
N LEU A 143 -4.87 -20.70 -6.59
CA LEU A 143 -3.42 -20.61 -6.82
C LEU A 143 -2.72 -19.82 -5.69
N VAL A 144 -3.25 -18.65 -5.34
CA VAL A 144 -2.72 -17.84 -4.24
C VAL A 144 -2.84 -18.59 -2.91
N ALA A 145 -3.99 -19.20 -2.64
CA ALA A 145 -4.22 -20.00 -1.43
C ALA A 145 -3.21 -21.15 -1.29
N SER A 146 -2.92 -21.87 -2.39
CA SER A 146 -1.91 -22.93 -2.41
C SER A 146 -0.52 -22.41 -2.03
N LYS A 147 -0.10 -21.27 -2.58
CA LYS A 147 1.19 -20.65 -2.24
C LYS A 147 1.27 -20.14 -0.81
N LEU A 148 0.19 -19.60 -0.27
CA LEU A 148 0.11 -19.24 1.14
C LEU A 148 0.22 -20.47 2.04
N HIS A 149 -0.43 -21.58 1.68
CA HIS A 149 -0.36 -22.84 2.44
C HIS A 149 1.05 -23.45 2.42
N GLU A 150 1.69 -23.49 1.25
CA GLU A 150 3.08 -23.93 1.08
C GLU A 150 4.02 -23.09 1.97
N TYR A 151 3.90 -21.77 1.90
CA TYR A 151 4.72 -20.87 2.70
C TYR A 151 4.45 -20.99 4.20
N ALA A 152 3.19 -21.18 4.61
CA ALA A 152 2.84 -21.40 6.01
C ALA A 152 3.46 -22.67 6.62
N GLY A 153 3.85 -23.65 5.79
CA GLY A 153 4.54 -24.86 6.23
C GLY A 153 6.00 -24.63 6.63
N VAL A 154 6.64 -23.59 6.07
CA VAL A 154 8.07 -23.30 6.27
C VAL A 154 8.33 -21.98 6.98
N ALA A 155 7.36 -21.08 7.04
CA ALA A 155 7.50 -19.77 7.66
C ALA A 155 7.70 -19.90 9.18
N VAL A 156 8.83 -19.39 9.68
CA VAL A 156 9.12 -19.26 11.11
C VAL A 156 8.48 -17.98 11.68
N GLY A 157 8.22 -16.99 10.83
CA GLY A 157 7.65 -15.69 11.18
C GLY A 157 7.76 -14.70 10.01
N PRO A 158 7.34 -13.45 10.20
CA PRO A 158 7.49 -12.40 9.19
C PRO A 158 8.97 -12.07 8.97
N VAL A 159 9.34 -11.67 7.75
CA VAL A 159 10.72 -11.28 7.41
C VAL A 159 10.96 -9.84 7.88
N VAL A 160 11.63 -9.69 9.03
CA VAL A 160 11.86 -8.41 9.73
C VAL A 160 13.29 -8.30 10.26
N PRO A 161 13.85 -7.08 10.45
CA PRO A 161 15.20 -6.88 10.98
C PRO A 161 15.21 -7.05 12.50
N GLY A 162 15.19 -8.30 12.97
CA GLY A 162 15.31 -8.65 14.39
C GLY A 162 14.01 -9.19 15.00
N ARG A 163 13.78 -8.89 16.28
CA ARG A 163 12.59 -9.37 17.02
C ARG A 163 11.56 -8.25 17.15
N PHE A 164 10.61 -8.21 16.22
CA PHE A 164 9.48 -7.29 16.26
C PHE A 164 8.22 -7.95 16.83
N GLY A 165 7.39 -7.13 17.48
CA GLY A 165 6.00 -7.50 17.80
C GLY A 165 5.13 -7.55 16.55
N ILE A 166 3.84 -7.83 16.73
CA ILE A 166 2.86 -7.94 15.64
C ILE A 166 2.73 -6.61 14.89
N GLY A 167 2.61 -5.50 15.61
CA GLY A 167 2.43 -4.16 15.05
C GLY A 167 3.65 -3.69 14.26
N ASP A 168 4.85 -3.87 14.81
CA ASP A 168 6.09 -3.49 14.12
C ASP A 168 6.34 -4.39 12.90
N SER A 169 6.08 -5.70 13.01
CA SER A 169 6.27 -6.63 11.89
C SER A 169 5.36 -6.32 10.70
N THR A 170 4.06 -6.11 10.96
CA THR A 170 3.09 -5.77 9.91
C THR A 170 3.40 -4.43 9.26
N SER A 171 3.78 -3.44 10.06
CA SER A 171 4.20 -2.13 9.56
C SER A 171 5.49 -2.22 8.72
N TRP A 172 6.38 -3.18 9.01
CA TRP A 172 7.66 -3.31 8.32
C TRP A 172 7.46 -3.87 6.92
N LEU A 173 6.60 -4.88 6.81
CA LEU A 173 6.18 -5.43 5.52
C LEU A 173 5.49 -4.37 4.66
N SER A 174 4.66 -3.51 5.27
CA SER A 174 4.05 -2.37 4.59
C SER A 174 5.10 -1.34 4.12
N LEU A 175 6.10 -1.04 4.94
CA LEU A 175 7.21 -0.15 4.59
C LEU A 175 8.03 -0.69 3.41
N ILE A 176 8.28 -2.00 3.34
CA ILE A 176 8.94 -2.63 2.18
C ILE A 176 8.13 -2.40 0.90
N GLY A 177 6.81 -2.63 0.95
CA GLY A 177 5.93 -2.39 -0.19
C GLY A 177 5.96 -0.92 -0.64
N PHE A 178 5.89 0.00 0.32
CA PHE A 178 6.01 1.44 0.06
C PHE A 178 7.36 1.80 -0.57
N GLY A 179 8.47 1.27 -0.04
CA GLY A 179 9.82 1.51 -0.53
C GLY A 179 10.01 1.11 -2.00
N ARG A 180 9.39 -0.01 -2.43
CA ARG A 180 9.38 -0.42 -3.85
C ARG A 180 8.69 0.63 -4.74
N GLY A 181 7.49 1.06 -4.35
CA GLY A 181 6.77 2.12 -5.08
C GLY A 181 7.55 3.43 -5.14
N GLN A 182 8.20 3.82 -4.04
CA GLN A 182 9.01 5.02 -3.98
C GLN A 182 10.25 4.95 -4.86
N ARG A 183 10.87 3.76 -5.00
CA ARG A 183 11.99 3.57 -5.94
C ARG A 183 11.55 3.82 -7.37
N LEU A 184 10.41 3.26 -7.79
CA LEU A 184 9.85 3.48 -9.12
C LEU A 184 9.50 4.95 -9.38
N TYR A 185 8.99 5.66 -8.36
CA TYR A 185 8.75 7.10 -8.43
C TYR A 185 10.06 7.88 -8.64
N ALA A 186 11.09 7.60 -7.84
CA ALA A 186 12.39 8.27 -7.93
C ALA A 186 13.07 8.04 -9.29
N ASP A 187 13.01 6.81 -9.82
CA ASP A 187 13.53 6.49 -11.15
C ASP A 187 12.77 7.27 -12.25
N THR A 188 11.46 7.45 -12.11
CA THR A 188 10.63 8.27 -13.03
C THR A 188 11.00 9.75 -12.94
N ALA A 189 11.19 10.27 -11.72
CA ALA A 189 11.64 11.64 -11.49
C ALA A 189 13.00 11.91 -12.13
N ALA A 190 13.97 11.00 -11.94
CA ALA A 190 15.31 11.12 -12.51
C ALA A 190 15.29 11.18 -14.04
N ARG A 191 14.45 10.36 -14.70
CA ARG A 191 14.27 10.40 -16.17
C ARG A 191 13.71 11.73 -16.68
N LEU A 192 12.98 12.46 -15.84
CA LEU A 192 12.45 13.78 -16.13
C LEU A 192 13.36 14.92 -15.65
N GLY A 193 14.60 14.60 -15.23
CA GLY A 193 15.57 15.58 -14.77
C GLY A 193 15.29 16.12 -13.36
N VAL A 194 14.52 15.40 -12.54
CA VAL A 194 14.20 15.78 -11.16
C VAL A 194 14.93 14.86 -10.18
N ASN A 195 15.81 15.45 -9.38
CA ASN A 195 16.51 14.76 -8.30
C ASN A 195 15.61 14.68 -7.05
N HIS A 196 14.73 13.68 -7.01
CA HIS A 196 13.74 13.50 -5.95
C HIS A 196 14.29 12.73 -4.74
N HIS A 197 14.05 13.24 -3.54
CA HIS A 197 14.42 12.60 -2.27
C HIS A 197 13.22 12.53 -1.32
N ALA A 198 13.12 11.40 -0.59
CA ALA A 198 12.14 11.19 0.47
C ALA A 198 12.86 10.95 1.80
N PRO A 199 13.20 12.01 2.57
CA PRO A 199 14.09 11.91 3.72
C PRO A 199 13.59 10.98 4.84
N TYR A 200 12.28 10.75 4.96
CA TYR A 200 11.74 9.82 5.96
C TYR A 200 12.18 8.37 5.72
N LEU A 201 12.55 8.01 4.48
CA LEU A 201 13.06 6.67 4.15
C LEU A 201 14.57 6.53 4.35
N ASP A 202 15.24 7.55 4.88
CA ASP A 202 16.63 7.41 5.30
C ASP A 202 16.78 6.35 6.40
N ASN A 203 17.87 5.59 6.34
CA ASN A 203 18.12 4.49 7.26
C ASN A 203 18.19 4.95 8.72
N GLU A 204 18.78 6.11 9.01
CA GLU A 204 18.89 6.64 10.38
C GLU A 204 17.54 7.16 10.87
N VAL A 205 16.73 7.78 10.00
CA VAL A 205 15.37 8.20 10.35
C VAL A 205 14.50 6.99 10.68
N ILE A 206 14.57 5.94 9.86
CA ILE A 206 13.85 4.68 10.11
C ILE A 206 14.30 4.08 11.44
N ARG A 207 15.62 3.87 11.65
CA ARG A 207 16.16 3.29 12.89
C ARG A 207 15.77 4.09 14.13
N SER A 208 15.82 5.43 14.04
CA SER A 208 15.46 6.32 15.14
C SER A 208 13.98 6.17 15.49
N CYS A 209 13.08 6.23 14.50
CA CYS A 209 11.65 6.08 14.74
C CYS A 209 11.32 4.69 15.29
N TRP A 210 11.93 3.64 14.73
CA TRP A 210 11.65 2.25 15.04
C TRP A 210 12.37 1.73 16.29
N SER A 211 13.17 2.57 16.95
CA SER A 211 13.60 2.34 18.32
C SER A 211 12.43 2.43 19.32
N ALA A 212 11.37 3.15 18.95
CA ALA A 212 10.12 3.20 19.68
C ALA A 212 9.14 2.14 19.16
N ALA A 213 8.47 1.45 20.10
CA ALA A 213 7.47 0.44 19.77
C ALA A 213 6.30 1.04 18.97
N ALA A 214 5.63 0.22 18.16
CA ALA A 214 4.48 0.61 17.33
C ALA A 214 3.41 1.44 18.08
N TRP A 215 3.05 1.07 19.31
CA TRP A 215 2.03 1.77 20.11
C TRP A 215 2.50 3.10 20.71
N ILE A 216 3.79 3.44 20.60
CA ILE A 216 4.35 4.75 20.91
C ILE A 216 4.36 5.61 19.65
N ARG A 217 4.73 5.02 18.50
CA ARG A 217 4.69 5.67 17.18
C ARG A 217 3.26 6.05 16.78
N THR A 218 2.25 5.29 17.22
CA THR A 218 0.85 5.49 16.84
C THR A 218 -0.11 5.37 18.01
N THR A 219 -0.95 6.39 18.11
CA THR A 219 -1.93 6.60 19.18
C THR A 219 -3.18 7.26 18.57
N PRO A 220 -4.38 6.99 19.10
CA PRO A 220 -5.59 7.72 18.72
C PRO A 220 -5.66 9.14 19.32
N GLU A 221 -4.81 9.50 20.28
CA GLU A 221 -4.83 10.80 20.95
C GLU A 221 -4.12 11.90 20.16
N ARG A 222 -3.01 11.58 19.47
CA ARG A 222 -2.19 12.56 18.74
C ARG A 222 -1.71 11.99 17.40
N ALA A 223 -1.81 12.78 16.34
CA ALA A 223 -1.23 12.43 15.05
C ALA A 223 0.31 12.53 15.11
N LYS A 224 1.01 11.48 14.65
CA LYS A 224 2.49 11.42 14.52
C LYS A 224 3.23 11.98 15.75
N PRO A 225 3.01 11.43 16.96
CA PRO A 225 3.55 11.97 18.20
C PRO A 225 5.06 12.17 18.19
N LEU A 226 5.83 11.23 17.62
CA LEU A 226 7.30 11.35 17.53
C LEU A 226 7.74 12.54 16.68
N LEU A 227 7.12 12.75 15.51
CA LEU A 227 7.44 13.88 14.66
C LEU A 227 7.07 15.18 15.35
N ALA A 228 5.87 15.21 15.93
CA ALA A 228 5.32 16.38 16.60
C ALA A 228 6.18 16.83 17.80
N GLU A 229 6.87 15.90 18.46
CA GLU A 229 7.88 16.20 19.48
C GLU A 229 9.19 16.69 18.85
N ALA A 230 9.70 15.96 17.84
CA ALA A 230 10.99 16.25 17.22
C ALA A 230 11.08 17.62 16.53
N VAL A 231 9.95 18.19 16.09
CA VAL A 231 9.90 19.50 15.40
C VAL A 231 9.21 20.60 16.19
N ALA A 232 8.84 20.37 17.45
CA ALA A 232 8.02 21.31 18.23
C ALA A 232 8.58 22.74 18.25
N ASP A 233 9.90 22.87 18.36
CA ASP A 233 10.61 24.16 18.41
C ASP A 233 11.14 24.62 17.05
N LEU A 234 10.90 23.86 15.97
CA LEU A 234 11.41 24.13 14.62
C LEU A 234 10.36 24.69 13.67
N VAL A 235 9.08 24.50 13.97
CA VAL A 235 7.97 24.92 13.11
C VAL A 235 6.89 25.65 13.90
N PRO A 236 6.09 26.53 13.27
CA PRO A 236 4.96 27.15 13.94
C PRO A 236 4.01 26.12 14.57
N ALA A 237 3.55 26.38 15.79
CA ALA A 237 2.67 25.48 16.54
C ALA A 237 1.41 25.07 15.75
N SER A 238 0.92 25.96 14.87
CA SER A 238 -0.22 25.70 13.98
C SER A 238 0.00 24.53 13.01
N LEU A 239 1.25 24.26 12.60
CA LEU A 239 1.57 23.12 11.74
C LEU A 239 1.55 21.80 12.51
N VAL A 240 2.00 21.81 13.77
CA VAL A 240 1.98 20.63 14.66
C VAL A 240 0.57 20.29 15.11
N GLN A 241 -0.27 21.30 15.32
CA GLN A 241 -1.66 21.15 15.80
C GLN A 241 -2.67 20.91 14.68
N ARG A 242 -2.24 20.87 13.41
CA ARG A 242 -3.16 20.70 12.28
C ARG A 242 -3.88 19.36 12.34
N THR A 243 -5.20 19.40 12.36
CA THR A 243 -6.07 18.21 12.42
C THR A 243 -6.56 17.75 11.05
N THR A 244 -6.31 18.52 9.99
CA THR A 244 -6.73 18.19 8.62
C THR A 244 -5.67 17.36 7.89
N LYS A 245 -6.14 16.37 7.12
CA LYS A 245 -5.35 15.63 6.13
C LYS A 245 -5.98 15.88 4.76
N GLY A 246 -5.15 16.02 3.72
CA GLY A 246 -5.65 16.17 2.36
C GLY A 246 -6.37 14.91 1.92
N ASP A 247 -7.55 15.06 1.32
CA ASP A 247 -8.27 14.00 0.63
C ASP A 247 -8.19 14.25 -0.88
N TYR A 248 -7.70 13.25 -1.61
CA TYR A 248 -7.55 13.30 -3.06
C TYR A 248 -8.54 12.36 -3.78
N SER A 249 -9.41 11.67 -3.05
CA SER A 249 -10.36 10.70 -3.61
C SER A 249 -11.30 11.34 -4.62
N GLY A 250 -11.73 12.58 -4.38
CA GLY A 250 -12.56 13.33 -5.33
C GLY A 250 -11.88 13.66 -6.66
N LEU A 251 -10.54 13.68 -6.73
CA LEU A 251 -9.82 13.75 -8.00
C LEU A 251 -9.81 12.39 -8.70
N ALA A 252 -9.62 11.29 -7.95
CA ALA A 252 -9.64 9.93 -8.49
C ALA A 252 -10.98 9.60 -9.14
N TYR A 253 -12.11 9.85 -8.47
CA TYR A 253 -13.45 9.63 -9.03
C TYR A 253 -13.73 10.47 -10.29
N ARG A 254 -13.31 11.74 -10.29
CA ARG A 254 -13.43 12.58 -11.49
C ARG A 254 -12.58 12.05 -12.64
N GLY A 255 -11.37 11.59 -12.35
CA GLY A 255 -10.47 10.97 -13.31
C GLY A 255 -11.06 9.68 -13.89
N LEU A 256 -11.57 8.80 -13.02
CA LEU A 256 -12.21 7.54 -13.40
C LEU A 256 -13.39 7.82 -14.33
N LYS A 257 -14.30 8.70 -13.91
CA LYS A 257 -15.47 9.09 -14.72
C LYS A 257 -15.09 9.69 -16.07
N ARG A 258 -14.02 10.52 -16.10
CA ARG A 258 -13.56 11.16 -17.34
C ARG A 258 -12.94 10.19 -18.33
N ASN A 259 -12.35 9.10 -17.85
CA ASN A 259 -11.63 8.11 -18.65
C ASN A 259 -12.33 6.74 -18.64
N ALA A 260 -13.64 6.71 -18.37
CA ALA A 260 -14.41 5.48 -18.21
C ALA A 260 -14.38 4.63 -19.49
N ASP A 261 -14.56 5.24 -20.66
CA ASP A 261 -14.51 4.54 -21.95
C ASP A 261 -13.18 3.80 -22.14
N PHE A 262 -12.05 4.48 -21.89
CA PHE A 262 -10.73 3.86 -21.94
C PHE A 262 -10.59 2.71 -20.92
N LEU A 263 -11.09 2.90 -19.69
CA LEU A 263 -11.04 1.85 -18.67
C LEU A 263 -11.91 0.64 -19.06
N HIS A 264 -13.07 0.86 -19.67
CA HIS A 264 -13.87 -0.24 -20.21
C HIS A 264 -13.13 -0.95 -21.34
N ASP A 265 -12.54 -0.21 -22.29
CA ASP A 265 -11.77 -0.80 -23.39
C ASP A 265 -10.57 -1.61 -22.87
N LEU A 266 -9.87 -1.11 -21.85
CA LEU A 266 -8.75 -1.78 -21.19
C LEU A 266 -9.14 -3.15 -20.62
N PHE A 267 -10.40 -3.32 -20.20
CA PHE A 267 -10.92 -4.57 -19.64
C PHE A 267 -11.92 -5.29 -20.55
N THR A 268 -12.10 -4.87 -21.82
CA THR A 268 -12.99 -5.55 -22.80
C THR A 268 -12.27 -6.68 -23.57
N ASN A 269 -10.96 -6.80 -23.41
CA ASN A 269 -10.14 -7.94 -23.85
C ASN A 269 -8.90 -7.99 -22.95
N SER A 270 -9.12 -8.21 -21.66
CA SER A 270 -8.11 -8.11 -20.62
C SER A 270 -7.06 -9.22 -20.77
N GLU A 271 -5.78 -8.86 -20.72
CA GLU A 271 -4.69 -9.83 -20.73
C GLU A 271 -4.68 -10.65 -19.42
N LEU A 272 -5.07 -10.03 -18.31
CA LEU A 272 -5.28 -10.73 -17.04
C LEU A 272 -6.42 -11.75 -17.13
N ALA A 273 -7.51 -11.41 -17.83
CA ALA A 273 -8.62 -12.34 -18.02
C ALA A 273 -8.27 -13.46 -19.00
N ALA A 274 -7.49 -13.16 -20.05
CA ALA A 274 -6.95 -14.17 -20.95
C ALA A 274 -6.01 -15.17 -20.24
N CYS A 275 -5.36 -14.74 -19.14
CA CYS A 275 -4.62 -15.62 -18.23
C CYS A 275 -5.52 -16.40 -17.24
N GLY A 276 -6.83 -16.19 -17.26
CA GLY A 276 -7.77 -16.78 -16.30
C GLY A 276 -7.61 -16.22 -14.90
N LEU A 277 -7.03 -15.02 -14.72
CA LEU A 277 -6.74 -14.45 -13.41
C LEU A 277 -7.88 -13.58 -12.86
N VAL A 278 -8.59 -12.86 -13.74
CA VAL A 278 -9.65 -11.92 -13.35
C VAL A 278 -10.93 -12.13 -14.12
N ASP A 279 -12.05 -11.82 -13.48
CA ASP A 279 -13.39 -11.75 -14.07
C ASP A 279 -13.63 -10.34 -14.64
N GLU A 280 -13.69 -10.24 -15.98
CA GLU A 280 -13.90 -8.97 -16.68
C GLU A 280 -15.24 -8.32 -16.34
N GLU A 281 -16.30 -9.12 -16.11
CA GLU A 281 -17.63 -8.60 -15.82
C GLU A 281 -17.64 -7.92 -14.45
N ALA A 282 -17.01 -8.54 -13.45
CA ALA A 282 -16.85 -7.96 -12.11
C ALA A 282 -16.06 -6.63 -12.14
N VAL A 283 -15.03 -6.56 -13.00
CA VAL A 283 -14.24 -5.32 -13.18
C VAL A 283 -15.07 -4.24 -13.87
N ARG A 284 -15.78 -4.57 -14.95
CA ARG A 284 -16.65 -3.61 -15.66
C ARG A 284 -17.76 -3.07 -14.76
N TRP A 285 -18.39 -3.93 -13.96
CA TRP A 285 -19.37 -3.52 -12.95
C TRP A 285 -18.76 -2.54 -11.93
N THR A 286 -17.51 -2.75 -11.54
CA THR A 286 -16.78 -1.86 -10.63
C THR A 286 -16.55 -0.49 -11.26
N ILE A 287 -16.20 -0.44 -12.55
CA ILE A 287 -16.04 0.80 -13.30
C ILE A 287 -17.38 1.55 -13.32
N ASP A 288 -18.47 0.88 -13.70
CA ASP A 288 -19.83 1.47 -13.75
C ASP A 288 -20.25 2.04 -12.39
N THR A 289 -19.98 1.28 -11.33
CA THR A 289 -20.23 1.68 -9.93
C THR A 289 -19.45 2.95 -9.58
N GLY A 290 -18.17 3.03 -9.95
CA GLY A 290 -17.33 4.22 -9.75
C GLY A 290 -17.81 5.42 -10.57
N VAL A 291 -18.22 5.22 -11.82
CA VAL A 291 -18.77 6.26 -12.71
C VAL A 291 -20.07 6.85 -12.16
N ALA A 292 -20.91 6.00 -11.55
CA ALA A 292 -22.12 6.41 -10.85
C ALA A 292 -21.85 7.19 -9.56
N GLY A 293 -20.58 7.31 -9.13
CA GLY A 293 -20.17 8.02 -7.92
C GLY A 293 -20.28 7.19 -6.65
N LEU A 294 -20.46 5.87 -6.76
CA LEU A 294 -20.49 4.96 -5.62
C LEU A 294 -19.07 4.55 -5.20
N SER A 295 -18.92 4.21 -3.92
CA SER A 295 -17.62 3.84 -3.37
C SER A 295 -17.11 2.53 -3.98
N ILE A 296 -15.86 2.51 -4.43
CA ILE A 296 -15.15 1.32 -4.92
C ILE A 296 -13.81 1.21 -4.18
N PRO A 297 -13.17 0.03 -4.12
CA PRO A 297 -11.86 -0.10 -3.50
C PRO A 297 -10.76 0.50 -4.40
N LEU A 298 -10.67 1.83 -4.47
CA LEU A 298 -9.77 2.58 -5.37
C LEU A 298 -8.32 2.07 -5.33
N GLY A 299 -7.75 1.82 -4.15
CA GLY A 299 -6.37 1.32 -4.05
C GLY A 299 -6.17 -0.03 -4.73
N ALA A 300 -7.09 -0.97 -4.54
CA ALA A 300 -7.04 -2.28 -5.20
C ALA A 300 -7.35 -2.18 -6.71
N PHE A 301 -8.23 -1.25 -7.09
CA PHE A 301 -8.52 -0.98 -8.50
C PHE A 301 -7.31 -0.36 -9.21
N ASP A 302 -6.56 0.53 -8.55
CA ASP A 302 -5.31 1.09 -9.07
C ASP A 302 -4.24 0.01 -9.26
N GLU A 303 -4.12 -0.94 -8.34
CA GLU A 303 -3.25 -2.13 -8.48
C GLU A 303 -3.65 -2.97 -9.70
N LEU A 304 -4.95 -3.22 -9.88
CA LEU A 304 -5.49 -3.97 -11.01
C LEU A 304 -5.17 -3.28 -12.36
N VAL A 305 -5.49 -1.99 -12.49
CA VAL A 305 -5.20 -1.19 -13.69
C VAL A 305 -3.70 -1.20 -14.00
N SER A 306 -2.87 -1.01 -12.97
CA SER A 306 -1.42 -0.98 -13.16
C SER A 306 -0.85 -2.33 -13.59
N THR A 307 -1.42 -3.42 -13.09
CA THR A 307 -1.01 -4.79 -13.46
C THR A 307 -1.42 -5.13 -14.89
N GLU A 308 -2.62 -4.74 -15.32
CA GLU A 308 -3.10 -4.94 -16.69
C GLU A 308 -2.23 -4.18 -17.70
N LEU A 309 -1.96 -2.90 -17.44
CA LEU A 309 -1.07 -2.08 -18.28
C LEU A 309 0.35 -2.67 -18.36
N TRP A 310 0.87 -3.15 -17.23
CA TRP A 310 2.18 -3.81 -17.20
C TRP A 310 2.18 -5.08 -18.07
N LEU A 311 1.20 -5.96 -17.90
CA LEU A 311 1.14 -7.23 -18.62
C LEU A 311 1.04 -7.01 -20.14
N ARG A 312 0.21 -6.05 -20.58
CA ARG A 312 0.09 -5.64 -22.00
C ARG A 312 1.41 -5.16 -22.59
N ALA A 313 2.12 -4.31 -21.86
CA ALA A 313 3.42 -3.81 -22.31
C ALA A 313 4.47 -4.91 -22.41
N GLN A 314 4.43 -5.91 -21.51
CA GLN A 314 5.32 -7.07 -21.58
C GLN A 314 5.03 -7.97 -22.80
N ARG A 315 3.77 -8.11 -23.21
CA ARG A 315 3.37 -8.86 -24.42
C ARG A 315 3.66 -8.11 -25.72
N SER A 316 3.57 -6.79 -25.68
CA SER A 316 3.81 -5.92 -26.84
C SER A 316 5.29 -5.68 -27.12
N ARG A 317 6.17 -5.92 -26.14
CA ARG A 317 7.62 -5.89 -26.34
C ARG A 317 8.02 -7.04 -27.29
N PRO A 318 8.67 -6.76 -28.44
CA PRO A 318 9.25 -7.83 -29.25
C PRO A 318 10.22 -8.63 -28.38
N ALA A 319 10.18 -9.96 -28.48
CA ALA A 319 11.12 -10.86 -27.81
C ALA A 319 12.56 -10.48 -28.22
N SER A 320 13.19 -9.58 -27.46
CA SER A 320 14.51 -9.03 -27.77
C SER A 320 15.46 -9.35 -26.63
N GLN A 321 16.20 -10.42 -26.91
CA GLN A 321 17.55 -10.81 -26.48
C GLN A 321 17.95 -10.71 -24.99
N PRO A 322 18.62 -11.75 -24.46
CA PRO A 322 19.16 -11.72 -23.11
C PRO A 322 20.10 -10.53 -22.94
N ARG A 323 19.93 -9.78 -21.84
CA ARG A 323 20.82 -8.68 -21.45
C ARG A 323 22.28 -9.19 -21.47
N PRO A 324 23.24 -8.44 -22.03
CA PRO A 324 24.64 -8.80 -21.86
C PRO A 324 24.94 -8.87 -20.36
N LYS A 325 25.54 -9.97 -19.93
CA LYS A 325 26.07 -10.11 -18.57
C LYS A 325 26.97 -8.90 -18.31
N GLU A 326 26.61 -8.07 -17.34
CA GLU A 326 27.48 -7.01 -16.88
C GLU A 326 28.84 -7.64 -16.53
N GLY A 327 29.85 -7.20 -17.29
CA GLY A 327 31.22 -7.65 -17.14
C GLY A 327 31.67 -7.41 -15.71
N HIS A 328 32.29 -8.45 -15.16
CA HIS A 328 33.08 -8.46 -13.94
C HIS A 328 33.76 -7.10 -13.72
N LEU A 329 33.31 -6.33 -12.73
CA LEU A 329 34.06 -5.18 -12.22
C LEU A 329 35.39 -5.72 -11.70
N ALA A 330 36.44 -5.43 -12.47
CA ALA A 330 37.80 -5.74 -12.14
C ALA A 330 38.14 -5.11 -10.79
N ARG A 331 38.57 -5.96 -9.85
CA ARG A 331 39.29 -5.53 -8.65
C ARG A 331 40.45 -4.64 -9.10
N THR A 332 40.44 -3.39 -8.66
CA THR A 332 41.64 -2.57 -8.61
C THR A 332 42.05 -2.39 -7.16
N ARG A 333 43.36 -2.46 -6.97
CA ARG A 333 44.10 -2.60 -5.70
C ARG A 333 43.96 -1.40 -4.79
#